data_AF-A0A922SBZ8-F1
#
_entry.id   AF-A0A922SBZ8-F1
#
_cell.length_a   1.000
_cell.length_b   1.000
_cell.length_c   1.000
_cell.angle_alpha   90.00
_cell.angle_beta   90.00
_cell.angle_gamma   90.00
#
_symmetry.space_group_name_H-M   'P 1'
#
loop_
_entity.id
_entity.type
_entity.pdbx_description
1 polymer ?
#
loop_
_entity_poly.entity_id
_entity_poly.type
_entity_poly.pdbx_seq_one_letter_code
_entity_poly.pdbx_strand_id
1 'polypeptide(L)'
;MFALPSQSSLNKLLNKVPLKPGINRHIFKTLMKISDKQTEDDNLCILSFDEMSIRKHLSYNESQDEIQGFQDHGNHGIIFIVFMLAGIRKKWKQPIALYFSHTMNSDRMTVVLKEV
;
A
#
# COMPACT_ATOMS: atom_id res chain seq x y z
N MET A 1 14.53 32.22 11.83
CA MET A 1 15.30 31.11 11.23
C MET A 1 14.65 29.82 11.69
N PHE A 2 14.14 28.99 10.76
CA PHE A 2 13.45 27.73 11.13
C PHE A 2 14.46 26.59 11.19
N ALA A 3 14.48 25.85 12.31
CA ALA A 3 15.33 24.67 12.49
C ALA A 3 14.71 23.44 11.81
N LEU A 4 14.83 23.37 10.49
CA LEU A 4 14.36 22.24 9.68
C LEU A 4 15.54 21.41 9.17
N PRO A 5 15.37 20.08 9.03
CA PRO A 5 16.39 19.22 8.45
C PRO A 5 16.64 19.57 6.98
N SER A 6 17.85 19.28 6.51
CA SER A 6 18.16 19.38 5.08
C SER A 6 17.41 18.31 4.28
N GLN A 7 17.24 18.55 2.97
CA GLN A 7 16.64 17.59 2.04
C GLN A 7 17.31 16.22 2.09
N SER A 8 18.64 16.19 2.21
CA SER A 8 19.41 14.95 2.32
C SER A 8 19.05 14.16 3.59
N SER A 9 18.89 14.85 4.72
CA SER A 9 18.49 14.21 5.98
C SER A 9 17.07 13.64 5.90
N LEU A 10 16.15 14.36 5.26
CA LEU A 10 14.77 13.89 5.03
C LEU A 10 14.74 12.65 4.13
N ASN A 11 15.45 12.65 3.00
CA ASN A 11 15.50 11.49 2.10
C ASN A 11 16.10 10.26 2.79
N LYS A 12 17.16 10.43 3.58
CA LYS A 12 17.74 9.34 4.39
C LYS A 12 16.75 8.77 5.41
N LEU A 13 15.87 9.61 5.96
CA LEU A 13 14.83 9.15 6.88
C LEU A 13 13.72 8.40 6.15
N LEU A 14 13.23 8.94 5.02
CA LEU A 14 12.18 8.34 4.22
C LEU A 14 12.59 6.98 3.65
N ASN A 15 13.85 6.82 3.25
CA ASN A 15 14.39 5.53 2.77
C ASN A 15 14.38 4.42 3.84
N LYS A 16 14.15 4.74 5.11
CA LYS A 16 13.97 3.73 6.18
C LYS A 16 12.56 3.16 6.24
N VAL A 17 11.62 3.68 5.47
CA VAL A 17 10.23 3.19 5.41
C VAL A 17 10.09 2.29 4.18
N PRO A 18 10.18 0.96 4.33
CA PRO A 18 10.04 0.05 3.20
C PRO A 18 8.60 0.05 2.71
N LEU A 19 8.37 0.53 1.50
CA LEU A 19 7.10 0.40 0.79
C LEU A 19 7.27 -0.68 -0.27
N LYS A 20 6.67 -1.84 -0.03
CA LYS A 20 6.69 -2.97 -0.95
C LYS A 20 5.26 -3.33 -1.35
N PRO A 21 5.06 -3.97 -2.52
CA PRO A 21 3.79 -4.57 -2.85
C PRO A 21 3.37 -5.60 -1.79
N GLY A 22 2.07 -5.85 -1.69
CA GLY A 22 1.41 -6.65 -0.68
C GLY A 22 0.76 -5.81 0.42
N ILE A 23 0.42 -6.48 1.53
CA ILE A 23 -0.21 -5.88 2.70
C ILE A 23 0.83 -5.17 3.56
N ASN A 24 0.59 -3.89 3.84
CA ASN A 24 1.41 -3.13 4.76
C ASN A 24 1.06 -3.48 6.21
N ARG A 25 1.78 -4.46 6.76
CA ARG A 25 1.62 -4.94 8.14
C ARG A 25 1.80 -3.84 9.19
N HIS A 26 2.60 -2.80 8.92
CA HIS A 26 2.81 -1.71 9.88
C HIS A 26 1.56 -0.84 10.03
N ILE A 27 0.92 -0.51 8.90
CA ILE A 27 -0.34 0.23 8.90
C ILE A 27 -1.43 -0.62 9.57
N PHE A 28 -1.55 -1.89 9.19
CA PHE A 28 -2.56 -2.80 9.74
C PHE A 28 -2.44 -2.95 11.28
N LYS A 29 -1.23 -3.14 11.80
CA LYS A 29 -0.98 -3.16 13.26
C LYS A 29 -1.35 -1.86 13.96
N THR A 30 -1.16 -0.72 13.29
CA THR A 30 -1.52 0.58 13.85
C THR A 30 -3.03 0.74 13.91
N LEU A 31 -3.74 0.32 12.87
CA LEU A 31 -5.20 0.30 12.82
C LEU A 31 -5.79 -0.61 13.90
N MET A 32 -5.21 -1.81 14.12
CA MET A 32 -5.63 -2.72 15.19
C MET A 32 -5.55 -2.04 16.57
N LYS A 33 -4.44 -1.36 16.88
CA LYS A 33 -4.29 -0.62 18.15
C LYS A 33 -5.27 0.55 18.32
N ILE A 34 -5.70 1.15 17.21
CA ILE A 34 -6.73 2.21 17.24
C ILE A 34 -8.09 1.56 17.50
N SER A 35 -8.36 0.44 16.84
CA SER A 35 -9.61 -0.31 16.94
C SER A 35 -9.86 -0.84 18.34
N ASP A 36 -8.82 -1.33 19.02
CA ASP A 36 -8.88 -1.81 20.41
C ASP A 36 -9.34 -0.74 21.42
N LYS A 37 -9.21 0.55 21.06
CA LYS A 37 -9.59 1.69 21.91
C LYS A 37 -10.95 2.28 21.54
N GLN A 38 -11.61 1.75 20.53
CA GLN A 38 -12.87 2.26 20.00
C GLN A 38 -14.02 1.31 20.32
N THR A 39 -15.24 1.85 20.25
CA THR A 39 -16.46 1.04 20.35
C THR A 39 -16.68 0.26 19.05
N GLU A 40 -17.47 -0.82 19.11
CA GLU A 40 -17.78 -1.63 17.94
C GLU A 40 -18.39 -0.79 16.79
N ASP A 41 -19.29 0.15 17.12
CA ASP A 41 -19.87 1.08 16.13
C ASP A 41 -18.83 1.99 15.47
N ASP A 42 -17.79 2.39 16.21
CA ASP A 42 -16.71 3.25 15.68
C ASP A 42 -15.71 2.44 14.83
N ASN A 43 -15.63 1.13 15.06
CA ASN A 43 -14.79 0.19 14.32
C ASN A 43 -15.38 -0.23 12.96
N LEU A 44 -16.65 0.09 12.68
CA LEU A 44 -17.26 -0.14 11.38
C LEU A 44 -16.50 0.62 10.29
N CYS A 45 -15.99 -0.12 9.32
CA CYS A 45 -15.20 0.39 8.22
C CYS A 45 -15.64 -0.21 6.87
N ILE A 46 -15.29 0.49 5.81
CA ILE A 46 -15.49 0.09 4.42
C ILE A 46 -14.13 -0.28 3.86
N LEU A 47 -14.04 -1.48 3.27
CA LEU A 47 -12.96 -1.86 2.39
C LEU A 47 -13.31 -1.43 0.97
N SER A 48 -12.60 -0.43 0.48
CA SER A 48 -12.68 0.03 -0.92
C SER A 48 -11.42 -0.36 -1.65
N PHE A 49 -11.54 -0.70 -2.92
CA PHE A 49 -10.40 -0.91 -3.79
C PHE A 49 -10.65 -0.29 -5.15
N ASP A 50 -9.58 0.13 -5.80
CA ASP A 50 -9.64 0.66 -7.16
C ASP A 50 -8.38 0.28 -7.94
N GLU A 51 -8.53 0.17 -9.25
CA GLU A 51 -7.46 -0.13 -10.19
C GLU A 51 -6.99 1.14 -10.88
N MET A 52 -5.68 1.37 -10.90
CA MET A 52 -5.05 2.45 -11.63
C MET A 52 -4.08 1.89 -12.67
N SER A 53 -4.20 2.36 -13.90
CA SER A 53 -3.22 2.07 -14.95
C SER A 53 -1.99 2.94 -14.74
N ILE A 54 -0.81 2.32 -14.74
CA ILE A 54 0.47 3.02 -14.69
C ILE A 54 1.24 2.83 -15.99
N ARG A 55 2.23 3.69 -16.23
CA ARG A 55 3.14 3.51 -17.37
C ARG A 55 4.07 2.35 -17.09
N LYS A 56 4.20 1.44 -18.06
CA LYS A 56 5.26 0.43 -18.05
C LYS A 56 6.61 1.14 -17.95
N HIS A 57 7.34 0.87 -16.90
CA HIS A 57 8.68 1.42 -16.69
C HIS A 57 9.53 0.39 -15.97
N LEU A 58 10.80 0.36 -16.33
CA LEU A 58 11.79 -0.49 -15.70
C LEU A 58 12.86 0.38 -15.07
N SER A 59 13.04 0.26 -13.77
CA SER A 59 14.01 1.03 -13.01
C SER A 59 14.84 0.11 -12.13
N TYR A 60 16.15 0.21 -12.24
CA TYR A 60 17.06 -0.46 -11.31
C TYR A 60 17.23 0.37 -10.04
N ASN A 61 16.96 -0.24 -8.89
CA ASN A 61 17.17 0.38 -7.59
C ASN A 61 18.52 -0.10 -7.02
N GLU A 62 19.55 0.72 -7.18
CA GLU A 62 20.92 0.43 -6.72
C GLU A 62 21.00 0.13 -5.21
N SER A 63 20.14 0.75 -4.40
CA SER A 63 20.18 0.58 -2.95
C SER A 63 19.65 -0.76 -2.46
N GLN A 64 18.83 -1.43 -3.27
CA GLN A 64 18.23 -2.74 -2.96
C GLN A 64 18.72 -3.83 -3.90
N ASP A 65 19.57 -3.48 -4.88
CA ASP A 65 20.06 -4.37 -5.93
C ASP A 65 18.90 -5.13 -6.62
N GLU A 66 17.83 -4.40 -6.96
CA GLU A 66 16.63 -4.98 -7.54
C GLU A 66 16.16 -4.20 -8.77
N ILE A 67 15.67 -4.92 -9.78
CA ILE A 67 14.99 -4.32 -10.92
C ILE A 67 13.50 -4.20 -10.58
N GLN A 68 13.02 -2.97 -10.47
CA GLN A 68 11.63 -2.64 -10.24
C GLN A 68 10.89 -2.46 -11.57
N GLY A 69 9.64 -2.94 -11.66
CA GLY A 69 8.79 -2.81 -12.85
C GLY A 69 8.42 -4.12 -13.55
N PHE A 70 9.19 -5.20 -13.31
CA PHE A 70 8.71 -6.57 -13.52
C PHE A 70 8.04 -7.00 -12.21
N GLN A 71 6.76 -7.35 -12.18
CA GLN A 71 6.15 -7.86 -10.94
C GLN A 71 5.95 -9.38 -10.96
N ASP A 72 6.26 -9.99 -9.81
CA ASP A 72 5.97 -11.28 -9.16
C ASP A 72 5.70 -12.56 -9.98
N HIS A 73 5.23 -12.48 -11.22
CA HIS A 73 4.87 -13.65 -12.04
C HIS A 73 5.39 -13.57 -13.48
N GLY A 74 6.47 -12.81 -13.74
CA GLY A 74 7.18 -12.81 -15.02
C GLY A 74 6.52 -12.00 -16.14
N ASN A 75 5.33 -11.43 -15.92
CA ASN A 75 4.67 -10.51 -16.85
C ASN A 75 4.67 -9.08 -16.30
N HIS A 76 5.00 -8.11 -17.14
CA HIS A 76 5.06 -6.68 -16.81
C HIS A 76 3.69 -6.16 -16.35
N GLY A 77 3.51 -5.95 -15.04
CA GLY A 77 2.29 -5.37 -14.50
C GLY A 77 2.06 -3.95 -15.04
N ILE A 78 0.84 -3.68 -15.53
CA ILE A 78 0.43 -2.36 -16.07
C ILE A 78 -0.60 -1.72 -15.15
N ILE A 79 -1.27 -2.55 -14.35
CA ILE A 79 -2.37 -2.17 -13.47
C ILE A 79 -1.86 -2.28 -12.04
N PHE A 80 -2.18 -1.27 -11.24
CA PHE A 80 -1.98 -1.22 -9.81
C PHE A 80 -3.35 -1.31 -9.14
N ILE A 81 -3.51 -2.21 -8.19
CA ILE A 81 -4.71 -2.27 -7.37
C ILE A 81 -4.37 -1.84 -5.94
N VAL A 82 -5.12 -0.87 -5.44
CA VAL A 82 -4.93 -0.32 -4.09
C VAL A 82 -6.15 -0.67 -3.25
N PHE A 83 -5.92 -1.26 -2.08
CA PHE A 83 -6.95 -1.49 -1.08
C PHE A 83 -6.85 -0.44 0.02
N MET A 84 -7.97 0.20 0.32
CA MET A 84 -8.09 1.22 1.35
C MET A 84 -9.20 0.86 2.33
N LEU A 85 -8.89 1.00 3.63
CA LEU A 85 -9.90 1.00 4.68
C LEU A 85 -10.33 2.42 4.99
N ALA A 86 -11.63 2.63 5.14
CA ALA A 86 -12.21 3.89 5.55
C ALA A 86 -13.20 3.69 6.69
N GLY A 87 -13.08 4.47 7.78
CA GLY A 87 -14.07 4.42 8.85
C GLY A 87 -15.41 5.01 8.41
N ILE A 88 -16.52 4.38 8.81
CA ILE A 88 -17.88 4.83 8.49
C ILE A 88 -18.27 5.96 9.44
N ARG A 89 -18.19 5.70 10.74
CA ARG A 89 -18.58 6.65 11.80
C ARG A 89 -17.46 7.64 12.10
N LYS A 90 -16.22 7.16 12.13
CA LYS A 90 -15.02 7.99 12.29
C LYS A 90 -14.40 8.27 10.93
N LYS A 91 -14.19 9.55 10.60
CA LYS A 91 -13.61 9.97 9.33
C LYS A 91 -12.10 9.74 9.31
N TRP A 92 -11.69 8.58 8.82
CA TRP A 92 -10.30 8.26 8.49
C TRP A 92 -10.24 7.37 7.25
N LYS A 93 -9.13 7.42 6.53
CA LYS A 93 -8.85 6.55 5.37
C LYS A 93 -7.39 6.13 5.43
N GLN A 94 -7.09 4.86 5.21
CA GLN A 94 -5.72 4.35 5.11
C GLN A 94 -5.59 3.31 3.99
N PRO A 95 -4.59 3.44 3.09
CA PRO A 95 -4.22 2.37 2.19
C PRO A 95 -3.57 1.24 3.00
N ILE A 96 -4.08 0.02 2.82
CA ILE A 96 -3.63 -1.14 3.58
C ILE A 96 -2.86 -2.14 2.74
N ALA A 97 -3.14 -2.22 1.44
CA ALA A 97 -2.46 -3.14 0.55
C ALA A 97 -2.34 -2.57 -0.86
N LEU A 98 -1.28 -2.98 -1.55
CA LEU A 98 -0.96 -2.57 -2.91
C LEU A 98 -0.50 -3.79 -3.68
N TYR A 99 -1.13 -4.10 -4.81
CA TYR A 99 -0.64 -5.17 -5.69
C TYR A 99 -0.52 -4.65 -7.11
N PHE A 100 0.37 -5.25 -7.91
CA PHE A 100 0.39 -4.97 -9.33
C PHE A 100 -0.16 -6.19 -10.06
N SER A 101 -0.67 -5.94 -11.26
CA SER A 101 -1.15 -6.98 -12.12
C SER A 101 -1.04 -6.58 -13.57
N HIS A 102 -0.97 -7.60 -14.43
CA HIS A 102 -1.12 -7.43 -15.86
C HIS A 102 -2.60 -7.39 -16.26
N THR A 103 -3.42 -8.24 -15.63
CA THR A 103 -4.88 -8.31 -15.80
C THR A 103 -5.54 -8.66 -14.47
N MET A 104 -6.67 -8.02 -14.16
CA MET A 104 -7.50 -8.37 -13.01
C MET A 104 -8.72 -9.15 -13.48
N ASN A 105 -8.67 -10.46 -13.24
CA ASN A 105 -9.82 -11.36 -13.45
C ASN A 105 -10.53 -11.59 -12.12
N SER A 106 -11.82 -11.95 -12.16
CA SER A 106 -12.61 -12.23 -10.96
C SER A 106 -11.94 -13.24 -10.03
N ASP A 107 -11.31 -14.28 -10.57
CA ASP A 107 -10.59 -15.28 -9.76
C ASP A 107 -9.43 -14.66 -8.97
N ARG A 108 -8.61 -13.81 -9.62
CA ARG A 108 -7.47 -13.14 -8.96
C ARG A 108 -7.95 -12.15 -7.91
N MET A 109 -9.05 -11.45 -8.19
CA MET A 109 -9.66 -10.55 -7.21
C MET A 109 -10.12 -11.30 -5.96
N THR A 110 -10.72 -12.50 -6.11
CA THR A 110 -11.09 -13.30 -4.93
C THR A 110 -9.90 -13.79 -4.13
N VAL A 111 -8.77 -14.07 -4.76
CA VAL A 111 -7.53 -14.45 -4.05
C VAL A 111 -7.01 -13.27 -3.25
N VAL A 112 -6.87 -12.10 -3.88
CA VAL A 112 -6.36 -10.90 -3.21
C VAL A 112 -7.29 -10.44 -2.09
N LEU A 113 -8.61 -10.52 -2.29
CA LEU A 113 -9.61 -10.22 -1.25
C LEU A 113 -9.60 -11.21 -0.07
N LYS A 114 -9.10 -12.43 -0.24
CA LYS A 114 -8.92 -13.39 0.87
C LYS A 114 -7.64 -13.14 1.64
N GLU A 115 -6.65 -12.52 1.00
CA GLU A 115 -5.38 -12.18 1.64
C GLU A 115 -5.50 -10.92 2.49
N VAL A 116 -6.29 -9.93 2.03
CA VAL A 116 -6.56 -8.63 2.67
C VAL A 116 -7.59 -8.76 3.80
#